data_AF-A0A1V5TLV8-F1
#
_entry.id   AF-A0A1V5TLV8-F1
#
_cell.length_a   1.000
_cell.length_b   1.000
_cell.length_c   1.000
_cell.angle_alpha   90.00
_cell.angle_beta   90.00
_cell.angle_gamma   90.00
#
_symmetry.space_group_name_H-M   'P 1'
#
loop_
_entity.id
_entity.type
_entity.pdbx_description
1 polymer ?
#
loop_
_entity_poly.entity_id
_entity_poly.type
_entity_poly.pdbx_seq_one_letter_code
_entity_poly.pdbx_strand_id
1 'polypeptide(L)'
;MVKKEDKKEEKSSLSKQEIKKEKERQNKTLKAVLILIVIFFLAVFVSFFVMKTNNHPKYNGVTFNVVQEGELTFYQTTFKVIDKGKLTNYNLYLRNNPQKLEKKVPFEGELELRNFIVLNSTTENLFCEGDWTIAIANMLNLEIFNIEIMKDENASCDQEGEYTFIQIEEGEKTKIVQYGPSCYKLIVSDCEILPVTERFMIEVFGEVNALLNQ
;
A
#
# COMPACT_ATOMS: atom_id res chain seq x y z
N MET A 1 43.37 74.29 35.86
CA MET A 1 42.04 74.20 35.21
C MET A 1 41.93 73.04 34.20
N VAL A 2 42.63 71.90 34.36
CA VAL A 2 42.76 70.88 33.28
C VAL A 2 41.86 69.64 33.43
N LYS A 3 41.19 69.42 34.58
CA LYS A 3 40.52 68.12 34.87
C LYS A 3 39.14 67.87 34.25
N LYS A 4 38.59 68.78 33.43
CA LYS A 4 37.19 68.67 32.92
C LYS A 4 37.05 68.12 31.50
N GLU A 5 38.10 68.18 30.67
CA GLU A 5 38.01 67.72 29.28
C GLU A 5 38.24 66.20 29.15
N ASP A 6 39.21 65.64 29.88
CA ASP A 6 39.50 64.18 29.84
C ASP A 6 38.29 63.31 30.25
N LYS A 7 37.49 63.75 31.22
CA LYS A 7 36.30 63.01 31.69
C LYS A 7 35.14 63.00 30.68
N LYS A 8 35.14 63.90 29.69
CA LYS A 8 34.08 64.02 28.68
C LYS A 8 34.36 63.14 27.47
N GLU A 9 35.63 62.94 27.11
CA GLU A 9 36.06 61.98 26.09
C GLU A 9 35.87 60.52 26.54
N GLU A 10 36.16 60.21 27.81
CA GLU A 10 36.02 58.85 28.36
C GLU A 10 34.55 58.38 28.42
N LYS A 11 33.59 59.28 28.71
CA LYS A 11 32.14 58.96 28.66
C LYS A 11 31.62 58.77 27.22
N SER A 12 32.18 59.49 26.25
CA SER A 12 31.83 59.39 24.83
C SER A 12 32.31 58.07 24.22
N SER A 13 33.49 57.61 24.60
CA SER A 13 34.06 56.33 24.14
C SER A 13 33.37 55.12 24.77
N LEU A 14 33.02 55.14 26.06
CA LEU A 14 32.22 54.08 26.71
C LEU A 14 30.82 53.95 26.08
N SER A 15 30.13 55.06 25.84
CA SER A 15 28.80 55.06 25.20
C SER A 15 28.84 54.46 23.78
N LYS A 16 29.86 54.79 22.98
CA LYS A 16 30.05 54.17 21.65
C LYS A 16 30.35 52.68 21.74
N GLN A 17 31.04 52.22 22.77
CA GLN A 17 31.40 50.81 22.96
C GLN A 17 30.19 49.97 23.42
N GLU A 18 29.31 50.53 24.25
CA GLU A 18 28.03 49.92 24.63
C GLU A 18 27.09 49.79 23.44
N ILE A 19 26.96 50.84 22.62
CA ILE A 19 26.15 50.82 21.37
C ILE A 19 26.68 49.76 20.39
N LYS A 20 28.00 49.58 20.31
CA LYS A 20 28.62 48.57 19.42
C LYS A 20 28.35 47.15 19.92
N LYS A 21 28.45 46.90 21.23
CA LYS A 21 28.11 45.61 21.87
C LYS A 21 26.62 45.28 21.73
N GLU A 22 25.75 46.28 21.82
CA GLU A 22 24.30 46.09 21.64
C GLU A 22 23.96 45.77 20.18
N LYS A 23 24.57 46.45 19.21
CA LYS A 23 24.47 46.10 17.78
C LYS A 23 24.99 44.69 17.48
N GLU A 24 26.08 44.26 18.09
CA GLU A 24 26.62 42.91 17.93
C GLU A 24 25.68 41.84 18.50
N ARG A 25 25.08 42.09 19.68
CA ARG A 25 24.05 41.21 20.25
C ARG A 25 22.80 41.15 19.38
N GLN A 26 22.29 42.28 18.90
CA GLN A 26 21.14 42.34 18.01
C GLN A 26 21.42 41.59 16.69
N ASN A 27 22.60 41.73 16.10
CA ASN A 27 23.00 40.97 14.91
C ASN A 27 23.08 39.46 15.18
N LYS A 28 23.53 39.04 16.37
CA LYS A 28 23.59 37.63 16.75
C LYS A 28 22.18 37.03 16.88
N THR A 29 21.26 37.76 17.52
CA THR A 29 19.85 37.35 17.64
C THR A 29 19.17 37.31 16.28
N LEU A 30 19.37 38.33 15.44
CA LEU A 30 18.80 38.40 14.10
C LEU A 30 19.28 37.24 13.22
N LYS A 31 20.59 36.92 13.25
CA LYS A 31 21.13 35.76 12.54
C LYS A 31 20.53 34.44 13.03
N ALA A 32 20.37 34.26 14.34
CA ALA A 32 19.75 33.06 14.90
C ALA A 32 18.29 32.90 14.46
N VAL A 33 17.51 33.99 14.48
CA VAL A 33 16.11 34.00 14.01
C VAL A 33 16.03 33.69 12.51
N LEU A 34 16.90 34.30 11.68
CA LEU A 34 16.94 34.01 10.25
C LEU A 34 17.29 32.56 9.95
N ILE A 35 18.26 31.98 10.68
CA ILE A 35 18.61 30.56 10.54
C ILE A 35 17.42 29.66 10.91
N LEU A 36 16.72 29.98 12.00
CA LEU A 36 15.55 29.20 12.45
C LEU A 36 14.40 29.26 11.43
N ILE A 37 14.17 30.43 10.82
CA ILE A 37 13.18 30.59 9.74
C ILE A 37 13.55 29.74 8.52
N VAL A 38 14.83 29.75 8.11
CA VAL A 38 15.30 28.93 6.98
C VAL A 38 15.11 27.44 7.28
N ILE A 39 15.46 26.97 8.49
CA ILE A 39 15.26 25.57 8.90
C ILE A 39 13.78 25.20 8.87
N PHE A 40 12.90 26.08 9.36
CA PHE A 40 11.45 25.86 9.36
C PHE A 40 10.91 25.70 7.93
N PHE A 41 11.26 26.62 7.01
CA PHE A 41 10.86 26.50 5.61
C PHE A 41 11.42 25.25 4.93
N LEU A 42 12.65 24.86 5.26
CA LEU A 42 13.27 23.66 4.72
C LEU A 42 12.56 22.39 5.23
N ALA A 43 12.15 22.35 6.49
CA ALA A 43 11.36 21.26 7.04
C ALA A 43 9.97 21.13 6.37
N VAL A 44 9.27 22.26 6.18
CA VAL A 44 7.98 22.29 5.46
C VAL A 44 8.18 21.81 4.01
N PHE A 45 9.21 22.31 3.33
CA PHE A 45 9.49 21.92 1.94
C PHE A 45 9.80 20.42 1.80
N VAL A 46 10.62 19.86 2.71
CA VAL A 46 10.89 18.42 2.75
C VAL A 46 9.61 17.63 3.01
N SER A 47 8.78 18.02 3.98
CA SER A 47 7.52 17.33 4.26
C SER A 47 6.57 17.34 3.06
N PHE A 48 6.49 18.46 2.33
CA PHE A 48 5.67 18.58 1.13
C PHE A 48 6.17 17.69 -0.01
N PHE A 49 7.49 17.60 -0.19
CA PHE A 49 8.09 16.75 -1.21
C PHE A 49 7.91 15.26 -0.91
N VAL A 50 8.05 14.87 0.37
CA VAL A 50 7.77 13.50 0.83
C VAL A 50 6.29 13.15 0.60
N MET A 51 5.37 14.06 0.89
CA MET A 51 3.93 13.86 0.63
C MET A 51 3.59 13.80 -0.86
N LYS A 52 4.27 14.58 -1.70
CA LYS A 52 4.03 14.64 -3.16
C LYS A 52 4.69 13.50 -3.93
N THR A 53 5.54 12.71 -3.28
CA THR A 53 6.03 11.47 -3.88
C THR A 53 4.84 10.51 -3.95
N ASN A 54 4.08 10.59 -5.04
CA ASN A 54 2.96 9.70 -5.35
C ASN A 54 3.48 8.27 -5.30
N ASN A 55 3.25 7.63 -4.15
CA ASN A 55 3.63 6.26 -3.89
C ASN A 55 2.68 5.35 -4.67
N HIS A 56 2.88 5.26 -5.98
CA HIS A 56 2.31 4.20 -6.79
C HIS A 56 2.90 2.88 -6.26
N PRO A 57 2.14 2.09 -5.47
CA PRO A 57 2.72 0.91 -4.88
C PRO A 57 3.06 -0.07 -6.00
N LYS A 58 4.22 -0.69 -5.88
CA LYS A 58 4.70 -1.69 -6.81
C LYS A 58 4.66 -3.06 -6.16
N TYR A 59 4.10 -4.03 -6.85
CA TYR A 59 4.01 -5.41 -6.40
C TYR A 59 4.29 -6.34 -7.58
N ASN A 60 5.24 -7.27 -7.44
CA ASN A 60 5.69 -8.19 -8.50
C ASN A 60 5.87 -7.52 -9.88
N GLY A 61 6.53 -6.34 -9.90
CA GLY A 61 6.78 -5.58 -11.13
C GLY A 61 5.58 -4.78 -11.66
N VAL A 62 4.38 -4.97 -11.11
CA VAL A 62 3.17 -4.24 -11.47
C VAL A 62 3.07 -2.96 -10.65
N THR A 63 2.79 -1.84 -11.32
CA THR A 63 2.59 -0.54 -10.67
C THR A 63 1.10 -0.24 -10.55
N PHE A 64 0.67 0.19 -9.38
CA PHE A 64 -0.72 0.54 -9.11
C PHE A 64 -0.89 2.06 -9.01
N ASN A 65 -1.98 2.56 -9.57
CA ASN A 65 -2.45 3.92 -9.40
C ASN A 65 -3.38 3.98 -8.20
N VAL A 66 -3.25 5.03 -7.39
CA VAL A 66 -4.20 5.28 -6.30
C VAL A 66 -5.33 6.14 -6.86
N VAL A 67 -6.54 5.60 -6.86
CA VAL A 67 -7.76 6.26 -7.36
C VAL A 67 -8.71 6.46 -6.18
N GLN A 68 -9.28 7.66 -6.05
CA GLN A 68 -10.28 7.95 -5.03
C GLN A 68 -11.66 8.04 -5.67
N GLU A 69 -12.61 7.29 -5.11
CA GLU A 69 -14.01 7.28 -5.54
C GLU A 69 -14.88 7.54 -4.29
N GLY A 70 -15.30 8.79 -4.11
CA GLY A 70 -15.94 9.24 -2.88
C GLY A 70 -14.99 9.12 -1.68
N GLU A 71 -15.38 8.36 -0.66
CA GLU A 71 -14.58 8.10 0.53
C GLU A 71 -13.67 6.86 0.39
N LEU A 72 -13.80 6.11 -0.70
CA LEU A 72 -13.04 4.89 -0.93
C LEU A 72 -11.75 5.17 -1.68
N THR A 73 -10.68 4.49 -1.27
CA THR A 73 -9.40 4.47 -1.98
C THR A 73 -9.24 3.11 -2.66
N PHE A 74 -8.99 3.14 -3.96
CA PHE A 74 -8.71 1.97 -4.78
C PHE A 74 -7.27 2.00 -5.28
N TYR A 75 -6.68 0.81 -5.41
CA TYR A 75 -5.40 0.58 -6.06
C TYR A 75 -5.69 -0.06 -7.41
N GLN A 76 -5.59 0.74 -8.46
CA GLN A 76 -5.96 0.39 -9.82
C GLN A 76 -4.73 0.01 -10.64
N THR A 77 -4.82 -1.06 -11.41
CA THR A 77 -3.82 -1.38 -12.43
C THR A 77 -4.49 -2.01 -13.64
N THR A 78 -3.74 -2.20 -14.72
CA THR A 78 -4.27 -2.71 -15.98
C THR A 78 -3.45 -3.90 -16.43
N PHE A 79 -4.12 -5.01 -16.69
CA PHE A 79 -3.55 -6.24 -17.24
C PHE A 79 -4.05 -6.48 -18.66
N LYS A 80 -3.21 -7.08 -19.50
CA LYS A 80 -3.64 -7.59 -20.80
C LYS A 80 -4.26 -8.97 -20.61
N VAL A 81 -5.42 -9.20 -21.19
CA VAL A 81 -6.17 -10.46 -21.10
C VAL A 81 -6.70 -10.85 -22.47
N ILE A 82 -6.94 -12.14 -22.69
CA ILE A 82 -7.58 -12.64 -23.91
C ILE A 82 -9.06 -12.87 -23.60
N ASP A 83 -9.90 -11.91 -23.97
CA ASP A 83 -11.36 -12.03 -23.85
C ASP A 83 -11.95 -12.35 -25.23
N LYS A 84 -12.67 -13.47 -25.34
CA LYS A 84 -13.30 -13.94 -26.60
C LYS A 84 -12.36 -13.94 -27.80
N GLY A 85 -11.11 -14.37 -27.58
CA GLY A 85 -10.08 -14.47 -28.61
C GLY A 85 -9.44 -13.13 -29.02
N LYS A 86 -9.74 -12.03 -28.30
CA LYS A 86 -9.14 -10.71 -28.55
C LYS A 86 -8.33 -10.26 -27.34
N LEU A 87 -7.14 -9.74 -27.61
CA LEU A 87 -6.31 -9.09 -26.59
C LEU A 87 -6.96 -7.76 -26.19
N THR A 88 -7.33 -7.64 -24.92
CA THR A 88 -7.95 -6.44 -24.35
C THR A 88 -7.29 -6.08 -23.02
N ASN A 89 -7.56 -4.87 -22.55
CA ASN A 89 -7.09 -4.39 -21.25
C ASN A 89 -8.18 -4.61 -20.20
N TYR A 90 -7.84 -5.31 -19.13
CA TYR A 90 -8.68 -5.46 -17.95
C TYR A 90 -8.17 -4.58 -16.82
N ASN A 91 -9.05 -3.77 -16.23
CA ASN A 91 -8.71 -2.90 -15.11
C ASN A 91 -9.03 -3.63 -13.80
N LEU A 92 -7.99 -3.93 -13.02
CA LEU A 92 -8.13 -4.47 -11.68
C LEU A 92 -8.18 -3.31 -10.67
N TYR A 93 -9.14 -3.35 -9.76
CA TYR A 93 -9.27 -2.41 -8.65
C TYR A 93 -9.24 -3.18 -7.34
N LEU A 94 -8.27 -2.87 -6.48
CA LEU A 94 -8.14 -3.44 -5.14
C LEU A 94 -8.53 -2.40 -4.10
N ARG A 95 -9.20 -2.80 -3.03
CA ARG A 95 -9.47 -1.92 -1.88
C ARG A 95 -8.26 -1.82 -0.96
N ASN A 96 -7.42 -2.86 -0.92
CA ASN A 96 -6.23 -2.89 -0.08
C ASN A 96 -4.96 -2.59 -0.88
N ASN A 97 -3.98 -1.99 -0.18
CA ASN A 97 -2.68 -1.70 -0.78
C ASN A 97 -1.91 -3.01 -1.03
N PRO A 98 -1.51 -3.32 -2.28
CA PRO A 98 -0.89 -4.61 -2.62
C PRO A 98 0.43 -4.86 -1.85
N GLN A 99 1.23 -3.82 -1.60
CA GLN A 99 2.48 -3.97 -0.82
C GLN A 99 2.23 -4.23 0.68
N LYS A 100 1.10 -3.74 1.21
CA LYS A 100 0.73 -4.02 2.61
C LYS A 100 0.13 -5.41 2.73
N LEU A 101 -0.61 -5.87 1.72
CA LEU A 101 -1.19 -7.22 1.70
C LEU A 101 -0.11 -8.30 1.82
N GLU A 102 1.01 -8.16 1.11
CA GLU A 102 2.14 -9.10 1.19
C GLU A 102 2.62 -9.33 2.64
N LYS A 103 2.64 -8.27 3.45
CA LYS A 103 3.08 -8.33 4.85
C LYS A 103 1.98 -8.76 5.81
N LYS A 104 0.73 -8.43 5.47
CA LYS A 104 -0.44 -8.63 6.33
C LYS A 104 -1.01 -10.05 6.20
N VAL A 105 -1.01 -10.58 4.98
CA VAL A 105 -1.57 -11.90 4.64
C VAL A 105 -0.43 -12.75 4.09
N PRO A 106 0.24 -13.55 4.94
CA PRO A 106 1.26 -14.49 4.51
C PRO A 106 0.69 -15.48 3.49
N PHE A 107 1.47 -15.80 2.47
CA PHE A 107 1.18 -16.85 1.51
C PHE A 107 2.19 -17.98 1.73
N GLU A 108 1.75 -19.07 2.35
CA GLU A 108 2.54 -20.25 2.66
C GLU A 108 2.40 -21.27 1.52
N GLY A 109 3.25 -21.17 0.49
CA GLY A 109 3.23 -22.05 -0.68
C GLY A 109 3.61 -21.31 -1.96
N GLU A 110 3.47 -22.00 -3.09
CA GLU A 110 3.66 -21.45 -4.44
C GLU A 110 2.33 -21.55 -5.22
N LEU A 111 2.02 -20.53 -6.02
CA LEU A 111 0.77 -20.52 -6.79
C LEU A 111 0.92 -21.40 -8.05
N GLU A 112 0.34 -22.59 -7.98
CA GLU A 112 -0.01 -23.43 -9.13
C GLU A 112 -1.48 -23.22 -9.51
N LEU A 113 -1.72 -22.55 -10.64
CA LEU A 113 -3.05 -22.23 -11.17
C LEU A 113 -3.46 -23.20 -12.28
N ARG A 114 -4.70 -23.67 -12.24
CA ARG A 114 -5.36 -24.48 -13.28
C ARG A 114 -6.46 -23.69 -13.96
N ASN A 115 -6.92 -24.20 -15.10
CA ASN A 115 -8.00 -23.58 -15.89
C ASN A 115 -9.39 -23.77 -15.27
N PHE A 116 -9.50 -24.56 -14.20
CA PHE A 116 -10.73 -24.76 -13.45
C PHE A 116 -10.45 -24.40 -12.00
N ILE A 117 -11.27 -23.54 -11.41
CA ILE A 117 -11.25 -23.21 -9.99
C ILE A 117 -12.54 -23.70 -9.35
N VAL A 118 -12.39 -24.44 -8.26
CA VAL A 118 -13.51 -24.82 -7.40
C VAL A 118 -13.44 -24.02 -6.11
N LEU A 119 -14.47 -23.23 -5.84
CA LEU A 119 -14.61 -22.43 -4.62
C LEU A 119 -15.49 -23.18 -3.61
N ASN A 120 -14.97 -23.41 -2.41
CA ASN A 120 -15.71 -23.93 -1.28
C ASN A 120 -15.53 -23.01 -0.05
N SER A 121 -16.51 -22.98 0.85
CA SER A 121 -16.48 -22.23 2.11
C SER A 121 -17.02 -23.08 3.25
N THR A 122 -16.33 -23.10 4.39
CA THR A 122 -16.80 -23.86 5.56
C THR A 122 -17.93 -23.18 6.32
N THR A 123 -18.16 -21.88 6.09
CA THR A 123 -19.13 -21.08 6.83
C THR A 123 -19.73 -20.01 5.93
N GLU A 124 -21.05 -19.85 6.02
CA GLU A 124 -21.72 -18.67 5.47
C GLU A 124 -21.56 -17.46 6.40
N ASN A 125 -21.30 -17.67 7.71
CA ASN A 125 -21.17 -16.61 8.72
C ASN A 125 -19.93 -15.71 8.59
N LEU A 126 -19.14 -15.86 7.53
CA LEU A 126 -18.12 -14.89 7.10
C LEU A 126 -18.72 -13.55 6.61
N PHE A 127 -20.05 -13.34 6.75
CA PHE A 127 -20.79 -12.11 6.43
C PHE A 127 -20.40 -10.93 7.31
N CYS A 128 -19.23 -10.37 7.06
CA CYS A 128 -18.80 -9.10 7.64
C CYS A 128 -19.32 -7.96 6.79
N GLU A 129 -20.41 -7.30 7.21
CA GLU A 129 -20.98 -6.07 6.61
C GLU A 129 -21.07 -6.03 5.05
N GLY A 130 -21.18 -7.18 4.39
CA GLY A 130 -21.23 -7.31 2.92
C GLY A 130 -19.87 -7.51 2.22
N ASP A 131 -18.75 -7.47 2.93
CA ASP A 131 -17.40 -7.70 2.39
C ASP A 131 -17.25 -9.11 1.80
N TRP A 132 -17.95 -10.11 2.35
CA TRP A 132 -18.03 -11.45 1.77
C TRP A 132 -18.53 -11.41 0.32
N THR A 133 -19.67 -10.75 0.08
CA THR A 133 -20.28 -10.66 -1.25
C THR A 133 -19.34 -9.97 -2.24
N ILE A 134 -18.66 -8.90 -1.80
CA ILE A 134 -17.68 -8.20 -2.61
C ILE A 134 -16.47 -9.09 -2.91
N ALA A 135 -15.94 -9.80 -1.91
CA ALA A 135 -14.80 -10.69 -2.04
C ALA A 135 -15.08 -11.84 -3.02
N ILE A 136 -16.24 -12.51 -2.91
CA ILE A 136 -16.62 -13.58 -3.82
C ILE A 136 -16.88 -13.05 -5.22
N ALA A 137 -17.57 -11.92 -5.38
CA ALA A 137 -17.79 -11.30 -6.69
C ALA A 137 -16.46 -10.93 -7.38
N ASN A 138 -15.47 -10.44 -6.62
CA ASN A 138 -14.15 -10.16 -7.15
C ASN A 138 -13.41 -11.43 -7.58
N MET A 139 -13.50 -12.51 -6.81
CA MET A 139 -12.92 -13.81 -7.17
C MET A 139 -13.53 -14.38 -8.46
N LEU A 140 -14.84 -14.21 -8.66
CA LEU A 140 -15.52 -14.62 -9.90
C LEU A 140 -14.98 -13.90 -11.15
N ASN A 141 -14.41 -12.69 -10.99
CA ASN A 141 -13.81 -11.99 -12.13
C ASN A 141 -12.53 -12.65 -12.66
N LEU A 142 -11.95 -13.65 -11.98
CA LEU A 142 -10.83 -14.43 -12.51
C LEU A 142 -11.21 -15.20 -13.80
N GLU A 143 -12.50 -15.37 -14.08
CA GLU A 143 -13.00 -15.92 -15.36
C GLU A 143 -12.51 -15.17 -16.59
N ILE A 144 -12.11 -13.90 -16.44
CA ILE A 144 -11.52 -13.10 -17.51
C ILE A 144 -10.24 -13.73 -18.10
N PHE A 145 -9.60 -14.63 -17.35
CA PHE A 145 -8.42 -15.38 -17.79
C PHE A 145 -8.77 -16.72 -18.46
N ASN A 146 -10.02 -16.91 -18.87
CA ASN A 146 -10.53 -18.18 -19.40
C ASN A 146 -10.37 -19.32 -18.37
N ILE A 147 -10.53 -18.99 -17.09
CA ILE A 147 -10.57 -19.91 -15.97
C ILE A 147 -12.04 -20.12 -15.63
N GLU A 148 -12.53 -21.35 -15.69
CA GLU A 148 -13.91 -21.64 -15.28
C GLU A 148 -13.99 -21.74 -13.76
N ILE A 149 -14.92 -21.01 -13.14
CA ILE A 149 -15.09 -21.01 -11.69
C ILE A 149 -16.44 -21.62 -11.34
N MET A 150 -16.39 -22.66 -10.50
CA MET A 150 -17.60 -23.32 -10.01
C MET A 150 -17.63 -23.33 -8.49
N LYS A 151 -18.83 -23.19 -7.94
CA LYS A 151 -19.10 -23.45 -6.53
C LYS A 151 -19.57 -24.88 -6.39
N ASP A 152 -18.83 -25.70 -5.66
CA ASP A 152 -19.23 -27.06 -5.29
C ASP A 152 -18.90 -27.32 -3.82
N GLU A 153 -19.95 -27.49 -3.02
CA GLU A 153 -19.84 -27.69 -1.57
C GLU A 153 -19.33 -29.09 -1.20
N ASN A 154 -19.45 -30.06 -2.12
CA ASN A 154 -18.99 -31.44 -1.91
C ASN A 154 -17.58 -31.68 -2.49
N ALA A 155 -17.06 -30.74 -3.27
CA ALA A 155 -15.72 -30.83 -3.80
C ALA A 155 -14.68 -30.69 -2.69
N SER A 156 -13.54 -31.35 -2.89
CA SER A 156 -12.41 -31.33 -1.97
C SER A 156 -11.12 -31.14 -2.75
N CYS A 157 -9.99 -31.01 -2.06
CA CYS A 157 -8.70 -30.93 -2.72
C CYS A 157 -8.41 -32.19 -3.54
N ASP A 158 -8.27 -32.03 -4.85
CA ASP A 158 -7.80 -33.08 -5.74
C ASP A 158 -6.28 -33.29 -5.60
N GLN A 159 -5.89 -34.53 -5.37
CA GLN A 159 -4.49 -34.93 -5.21
C GLN A 159 -3.76 -35.00 -6.55
N GLU A 160 -4.47 -35.17 -7.65
CA GLU A 160 -3.89 -35.18 -9.00
C GLU A 160 -3.71 -33.76 -9.57
N GLY A 161 -4.40 -32.78 -8.99
CA GLY A 161 -4.28 -31.37 -9.34
C GLY A 161 -4.94 -31.01 -10.67
N GLU A 162 -6.03 -31.70 -11.03
CA GLU A 162 -6.82 -31.43 -12.25
C GLU A 162 -7.45 -30.04 -12.24
N TYR A 163 -7.79 -29.53 -11.04
CA TYR A 163 -8.34 -28.20 -10.82
C TYR A 163 -7.70 -27.51 -9.61
N THR A 164 -7.82 -26.19 -9.57
CA THR A 164 -7.44 -25.39 -8.42
C THR A 164 -8.56 -25.39 -7.40
N PHE A 165 -8.36 -25.99 -6.23
CA PHE A 165 -9.35 -25.99 -5.16
C PHE A 165 -9.04 -24.89 -4.14
N ILE A 166 -10.02 -24.05 -3.85
CA ILE A 166 -9.89 -22.95 -2.90
C ILE A 166 -10.93 -23.15 -1.80
N GLN A 167 -10.44 -23.45 -0.60
CA GLN A 167 -11.23 -23.53 0.62
C GLN A 167 -11.12 -22.22 1.38
N ILE A 168 -12.24 -21.53 1.59
CA ILE A 168 -12.30 -20.38 2.49
C ILE A 168 -12.78 -20.88 3.86
N GLU A 169 -12.07 -20.54 4.93
CA GLU A 169 -12.41 -20.97 6.28
C GLU A 169 -12.05 -19.92 7.33
N GLU A 170 -12.75 -19.93 8.46
CA GLU A 170 -12.42 -19.10 9.62
C GLU A 170 -11.22 -19.68 10.38
N GLY A 171 -10.37 -18.81 10.92
CA GLY A 171 -9.28 -19.24 11.79
C GLY A 171 -8.73 -18.11 12.64
N GLU A 172 -7.76 -18.43 13.50
CA GLU A 172 -7.19 -17.46 14.46
C GLU A 172 -6.32 -16.38 13.82
N LYS A 173 -5.82 -16.64 12.61
CA LYS A 173 -4.91 -15.73 11.89
C LYS A 173 -5.20 -15.75 10.40
N THR A 174 -5.24 -14.54 9.84
CA THR A 174 -5.40 -14.30 8.41
C THR A 174 -4.17 -14.78 7.63
N LYS A 175 -4.34 -15.77 6.75
CA LYS A 175 -3.26 -16.28 5.88
C LYS A 175 -3.78 -17.14 4.72
N ILE A 176 -2.91 -17.38 3.75
CA ILE A 176 -3.15 -18.33 2.65
C ILE A 176 -2.16 -19.49 2.79
N VAL A 177 -2.64 -20.72 2.69
CA VAL A 177 -1.80 -21.92 2.82
C VAL A 177 -2.08 -22.88 1.66
N GLN A 178 -1.02 -23.26 0.94
CA GLN A 178 -1.08 -24.37 0.00
C GLN A 178 -0.95 -25.69 0.78
N TYR A 179 -1.88 -26.63 0.57
CA TYR A 179 -1.90 -27.91 1.30
C TYR A 179 -2.05 -29.13 0.38
N GLY A 180 -2.01 -28.89 -0.93
CA GLY A 180 -1.98 -29.89 -2.01
C GLY A 180 -1.47 -29.21 -3.28
N PRO A 181 -1.27 -29.95 -4.39
CA PRO A 181 -0.62 -29.42 -5.60
C PRO A 181 -1.23 -28.11 -6.09
N SER A 182 -2.56 -28.08 -6.27
CA SER A 182 -3.30 -26.87 -6.65
C SER A 182 -4.40 -26.53 -5.64
N CYS A 183 -4.15 -26.76 -4.34
CA CYS A 183 -5.14 -26.60 -3.28
C CYS A 183 -4.73 -25.56 -2.25
N TYR A 184 -5.62 -24.60 -1.99
CA TYR A 184 -5.36 -23.46 -1.12
C TYR A 184 -6.44 -23.30 -0.05
N LYS A 185 -6.00 -23.04 1.18
CA LYS A 185 -6.83 -22.59 2.29
C LYS A 185 -6.65 -21.10 2.46
N LEU A 186 -7.74 -20.36 2.30
CA LEU A 186 -7.86 -18.94 2.60
C LEU A 186 -8.43 -18.83 4.00
N ILE A 187 -7.54 -18.72 4.99
CA ILE A 187 -7.90 -18.65 6.41
C ILE A 187 -8.16 -17.18 6.75
N VAL A 188 -9.36 -16.90 7.23
CA VAL A 188 -9.85 -15.56 7.53
C VAL A 188 -9.98 -15.38 9.04
N SER A 189 -9.33 -14.36 9.58
CA SER A 189 -9.57 -13.86 10.95
C SER A 189 -10.21 -12.49 10.87
N ASP A 190 -10.96 -12.09 11.90
CA ASP A 190 -11.41 -10.71 12.13
C ASP A 190 -12.00 -10.02 10.90
N CYS A 191 -12.85 -10.72 10.15
CA CYS A 191 -13.51 -10.18 8.96
C CYS A 191 -12.57 -9.78 7.80
N GLU A 192 -11.33 -10.25 7.78
CA GLU A 192 -10.33 -9.87 6.78
C GLU A 192 -10.47 -10.64 5.44
N ILE A 193 -11.69 -10.97 5.03
CA ILE A 193 -11.95 -11.72 3.80
C ILE A 193 -11.45 -10.97 2.57
N LEU A 194 -11.70 -9.66 2.48
CA LEU A 194 -11.25 -8.83 1.36
C LEU A 194 -9.72 -8.81 1.24
N PRO A 195 -8.94 -8.52 2.30
CA PRO A 195 -7.50 -8.66 2.26
C PRO A 195 -7.02 -10.03 1.78
N VAL A 196 -7.66 -11.13 2.21
CA VAL A 196 -7.25 -12.49 1.84
C VAL A 196 -7.53 -12.79 0.38
N THR A 197 -8.75 -12.52 -0.11
CA THR A 197 -9.10 -12.80 -1.50
C THR A 197 -8.35 -11.88 -2.45
N GLU A 198 -8.19 -10.59 -2.12
CA GLU A 198 -7.38 -9.67 -2.91
C GLU A 198 -5.91 -10.10 -2.95
N ARG A 199 -5.34 -10.58 -1.83
CA ARG A 199 -3.98 -11.12 -1.80
C ARG A 199 -3.83 -12.31 -2.76
N PHE A 200 -4.78 -13.24 -2.75
CA PHE A 200 -4.79 -14.40 -3.64
C PHE A 200 -4.93 -13.98 -5.11
N MET A 201 -5.87 -13.09 -5.41
CA MET A 201 -6.06 -12.56 -6.76
C MET A 201 -4.78 -11.92 -7.29
N ILE A 202 -4.11 -11.07 -6.50
CA ILE A 202 -2.88 -10.41 -6.93
C ILE A 202 -1.79 -11.43 -7.33
N GLU A 203 -1.69 -12.57 -6.65
CA GLU A 203 -0.78 -13.64 -7.06
C GLU A 203 -1.18 -14.23 -8.42
N VAL A 204 -2.48 -14.50 -8.62
CA VAL A 204 -3.00 -14.97 -9.91
C VAL A 204 -2.71 -13.99 -11.03
N PHE A 205 -3.01 -12.70 -10.82
CA PHE A 205 -2.72 -11.65 -11.79
C PHE A 205 -1.22 -11.51 -12.06
N GLY A 206 -0.38 -11.66 -11.02
CA GLY A 206 1.08 -11.64 -11.14
C GLY A 206 1.61 -12.77 -12.02
N GLU A 207 1.15 -14.00 -11.77
CA GLU A 207 1.55 -15.19 -12.51
C GLU A 207 1.11 -15.13 -13.98
N VAL A 208 -0.17 -14.80 -14.23
CA VAL A 208 -0.67 -14.67 -15.61
C VAL A 208 0.05 -13.56 -16.36
N ASN A 209 0.33 -12.42 -15.71
CA ASN A 209 1.08 -11.34 -16.33
C ASN A 209 2.53 -11.74 -16.63
N ALA A 210 3.16 -12.56 -15.79
CA ALA A 210 4.49 -13.09 -16.08
C ALA A 210 4.49 -14.00 -17.31
N LEU A 211 3.46 -14.84 -17.51
CA LEU A 211 3.31 -15.71 -18.67
C LEU A 211 3.05 -14.93 -19.98
N LEU A 212 2.26 -13.87 -19.93
CA LEU A 212 1.90 -13.08 -21.14
C LEU A 212 2.99 -12.12 -21.63
N ASN A 213 4.00 -11.84 -20.81
CA ASN A 213 5.11 -10.94 -21.15
C ASN A 213 6.43 -11.68 -21.43
N GLN A 214 6.44 -13.02 -21.44
CA GLN A 214 7.53 -13.86 -21.94
C GLN A 214 7.38 -14.08 -23.45
#